data_AF-A0A1D1US95-F1
#
_entry.id   AF-A0A1D1US95-F1
#
_cell.length_a   1.000
_cell.length_b   1.000
_cell.length_c   1.000
_cell.angle_alpha   90.00
_cell.angle_beta   90.00
_cell.angle_gamma   90.00
#
_symmetry.space_group_name_H-M   'P 1'
#
loop_
_entity.id
_entity.type
_entity.pdbx_description
1 polymer ?
#
loop_
_entity_poly.entity_id
_entity_poly.type
_entity_poly.pdbx_seq_one_letter_code
_entity_poly.pdbx_strand_id
1 'polypeptide(L)'
;MTLEDVAWKAYELFSAPSSFQRLENPVFSDKLRDLRNMFHRVQLSDLKYDEAKLNRLKKKSDMIWYMSIVDHEEDEMLQGDQEDNHTPAAVMTIAAFLLKPGARLPIHNHPKMYGIMKVLHGQLKLQSYSSVKCLDSTSKGRMPQLLVRKSDAQSVTPDIYPLLIHRNNGDVHEVCNETDEMAVFIDILAPPYDFRIPNGAEQTHAHRYVSYYRELGPASPDVLKAATLENVPRTSKSDHGRIKETENYYVLEEIKCPDWYETEHLEYEGPSLNRR
;
A
#
# COMPACT_ATOMS: atom_id res chain seq x y z
N MET A 1 12.65 -17.48 12.27
CA MET A 1 11.74 -16.34 12.18
C MET A 1 11.01 -16.50 10.87
N THR A 2 9.71 -16.72 10.91
CA THR A 2 8.86 -17.10 9.78
C THR A 2 7.92 -15.94 9.39
N LEU A 3 7.24 -16.06 8.25
CA LEU A 3 6.15 -15.14 7.87
C LEU A 3 5.03 -15.11 8.92
N GLU A 4 4.77 -16.22 9.60
CA GLU A 4 3.87 -16.33 10.76
C GLU A 4 4.29 -15.38 11.90
N ASP A 5 5.58 -15.36 12.30
CA ASP A 5 6.05 -14.46 13.35
C ASP A 5 5.86 -12.97 12.94
N VAL A 6 6.01 -12.66 11.65
CA VAL A 6 5.78 -11.30 11.10
C VAL A 6 4.31 -10.94 11.14
N ALA A 7 3.43 -11.86 10.74
CA ALA A 7 1.98 -11.68 10.78
C ALA A 7 1.52 -11.37 12.21
N TRP A 8 1.91 -12.19 13.19
CA TRP A 8 1.55 -11.93 14.59
C TRP A 8 2.09 -10.59 15.11
N LYS A 9 3.33 -10.23 14.73
CA LYS A 9 3.91 -8.96 15.15
C LYS A 9 3.17 -7.76 14.55
N ALA A 10 2.73 -7.87 13.29
CA ALA A 10 1.92 -6.86 12.63
C ALA A 10 0.53 -6.76 13.30
N TYR A 11 -0.09 -7.90 13.60
CA TYR A 11 -1.38 -7.95 14.28
C TYR A 11 -1.33 -7.24 15.64
N GLU A 12 -0.33 -7.56 16.49
CA GLU A 12 -0.13 -6.92 17.79
C GLU A 12 0.04 -5.39 17.67
N LEU A 13 0.77 -4.94 16.64
CA LEU A 13 1.05 -3.53 16.42
C LEU A 13 -0.20 -2.77 15.97
N PHE A 14 -0.93 -3.32 14.99
CA PHE A 14 -2.07 -2.66 14.35
C PHE A 14 -3.41 -2.90 15.05
N SER A 15 -3.45 -3.81 16.04
CA SER A 15 -4.58 -3.92 16.98
C SER A 15 -4.63 -2.80 18.01
N ALA A 16 -3.54 -2.03 18.18
CA ALA A 16 -3.52 -0.91 19.11
C ALA A 16 -4.48 0.22 18.64
N PRO A 17 -5.02 1.08 19.52
CA PRO A 17 -5.86 2.19 19.10
C PRO A 17 -5.18 3.14 18.11
N SER A 18 -5.93 3.74 17.17
CA SER A 18 -5.38 4.65 16.15
C SER A 18 -4.62 5.86 16.74
N SER A 19 -4.98 6.31 17.94
CA SER A 19 -4.25 7.35 18.67
C SER A 19 -2.82 6.94 19.04
N PHE A 20 -2.57 5.65 19.21
CA PHE A 20 -1.24 5.07 19.44
C PHE A 20 -0.44 4.95 18.14
N GLN A 21 -1.11 4.65 17.02
CA GLN A 21 -0.51 4.35 15.71
C GLN A 21 -0.02 5.60 14.95
N ARG A 22 0.85 6.38 15.59
CA ARG A 22 1.40 7.63 15.05
C ARG A 22 2.91 7.55 14.98
N LEU A 23 3.51 7.94 13.87
CA LEU A 23 4.97 7.95 13.71
C LEU A 23 5.69 8.88 14.72
N GLU A 24 4.99 9.88 15.26
CA GLU A 24 5.53 10.72 16.33
C GLU A 24 5.60 10.01 17.69
N ASN A 25 4.85 8.92 17.87
CA ASN A 25 4.91 8.12 19.08
C ASN A 25 6.15 7.21 19.01
N PRO A 26 7.17 7.40 19.87
CA PRO A 26 8.42 6.66 19.79
C PRO A 26 8.21 5.16 20.00
N VAL A 27 7.26 4.76 20.85
CA VAL A 27 6.98 3.34 21.11
C VAL A 27 6.39 2.67 19.89
N PHE A 28 5.48 3.34 19.18
CA PHE A 28 4.93 2.83 17.93
C PHE A 28 6.01 2.74 16.86
N SER A 29 6.80 3.80 16.69
CA SER A 29 7.88 3.84 15.70
C SER A 29 8.97 2.80 15.93
N ASP A 30 9.34 2.53 17.18
CA ASP A 30 10.26 1.46 17.54
C ASP A 30 9.68 0.08 17.22
N LYS A 31 8.41 -0.18 17.59
CA LYS A 31 7.74 -1.45 17.25
C LYS A 31 7.57 -1.64 15.74
N LEU A 32 7.27 -0.57 15.00
CA LEU A 32 7.17 -0.59 13.54
C LEU A 32 8.53 -0.90 12.89
N ARG A 33 9.61 -0.33 13.43
CA ARG A 33 10.98 -0.66 13.00
C ARG A 33 11.31 -2.13 13.28
N ASP A 34 10.93 -2.65 14.44
CA ASP A 34 11.13 -4.06 14.78
C ASP A 34 10.36 -4.98 13.82
N LEU A 35 9.10 -4.67 13.54
CA LEU A 35 8.29 -5.38 12.54
C LEU A 35 8.98 -5.38 11.16
N ARG A 36 9.46 -4.22 10.69
CA ARG A 36 10.18 -4.11 9.42
C ARG A 36 11.50 -4.89 9.42
N ASN A 37 12.22 -4.93 10.55
CA ASN A 37 13.43 -5.73 10.70
C ASN A 37 13.14 -7.24 10.64
N MET A 38 12.00 -7.68 11.17
CA MET A 38 11.55 -9.07 11.04
C MET A 38 11.16 -9.37 9.60
N PHE A 39 10.35 -8.49 9.00
CA PHE A 39 9.85 -8.66 7.63
C PHE A 39 10.96 -8.63 6.58
N HIS A 40 12.03 -7.87 6.81
CA HIS A 40 13.21 -7.87 5.94
C HIS A 40 13.85 -9.25 5.78
N ARG A 41 13.72 -10.13 6.78
CA ARG A 41 14.30 -11.48 6.77
C ARG A 41 13.43 -12.50 6.04
N VAL A 42 12.17 -12.19 5.76
CA VAL A 42 11.26 -13.08 5.01
C VAL A 42 11.82 -13.30 3.61
N GLN A 43 11.79 -14.56 3.20
CA GLN A 43 12.28 -15.05 1.92
C GLN A 43 11.16 -15.69 1.11
N LEU A 44 11.39 -15.89 -0.19
CA LEU A 44 10.44 -16.59 -1.07
C LEU A 44 10.04 -17.98 -0.54
N SER A 45 10.97 -18.69 0.11
CA SER A 45 10.72 -20.02 0.67
C SER A 45 9.69 -20.03 1.81
N ASP A 46 9.46 -18.90 2.48
CA ASP A 46 8.41 -18.79 3.50
C ASP A 46 7.01 -18.94 2.90
N LEU A 47 6.84 -18.62 1.60
CA LEU A 47 5.61 -18.89 0.84
C LEU A 47 5.54 -20.31 0.26
N LYS A 48 6.55 -21.16 0.49
CA LYS A 48 6.74 -22.45 -0.21
C LYS A 48 6.88 -22.29 -1.73
N TYR A 49 7.51 -21.19 -2.14
CA TYR A 49 7.92 -20.95 -3.52
C TYR A 49 9.43 -21.05 -3.67
N ASP A 50 9.84 -21.50 -4.85
CA ASP A 50 11.20 -21.46 -5.34
C ASP A 50 11.17 -21.01 -6.82
N GLU A 51 12.35 -20.80 -7.41
CA GLU A 51 12.47 -20.39 -8.81
C GLU A 51 11.83 -21.39 -9.77
N ALA A 52 11.89 -22.69 -9.47
CA ALA A 52 11.31 -23.72 -10.33
C ALA A 52 9.78 -23.62 -10.35
N LYS A 53 9.13 -23.37 -9.21
CA LYS A 53 7.69 -23.15 -9.08
C LYS A 53 7.28 -21.86 -9.79
N LEU A 54 8.03 -20.77 -9.60
CA LEU A 54 7.78 -19.51 -10.31
C LEU A 54 7.91 -19.67 -11.82
N ASN A 55 8.91 -20.40 -12.31
CA ASN A 55 9.09 -20.67 -13.74
C ASN A 55 7.99 -21.55 -14.34
N ARG A 56 7.40 -22.46 -13.56
CA ARG A 56 6.21 -23.22 -13.98
C ARG A 56 4.99 -22.32 -14.04
N LEU A 57 4.79 -21.46 -13.04
CA LEU A 57 3.67 -20.51 -12.97
C LEU A 57 3.73 -19.50 -14.12
N LYS A 58 4.92 -18.96 -14.43
CA LYS A 58 5.18 -18.06 -15.57
C LYS A 58 4.68 -18.60 -16.91
N LYS A 59 4.49 -19.92 -17.07
CA LYS A 59 4.00 -20.54 -18.31
C LYS A 59 2.48 -20.72 -18.37
N LYS A 60 1.74 -20.45 -17.28
CA LYS A 60 0.31 -20.79 -17.17
C LYS A 60 -0.65 -19.70 -17.66
N SER A 61 -0.39 -18.45 -17.30
CA SER A 61 -1.32 -17.33 -17.53
C SER A 61 -0.52 -16.05 -17.64
N ASP A 62 -0.89 -15.09 -18.49
CA ASP A 62 -0.21 -13.78 -18.61
C ASP A 62 -0.67 -12.75 -17.57
N MET A 63 -1.51 -13.16 -16.63
CA MET A 63 -2.04 -12.32 -15.56
C MET A 63 -1.03 -12.06 -14.44
N ILE A 64 -1.34 -11.05 -13.63
CA ILE A 64 -0.72 -10.84 -12.31
C ILE A 64 -1.42 -11.78 -11.33
N TRP A 65 -0.66 -12.44 -10.47
CA TRP A 65 -1.27 -13.26 -9.43
C TRP A 65 -1.35 -12.50 -8.12
N TYR A 66 -2.49 -12.64 -7.45
CA TYR A 66 -2.76 -12.15 -6.11
C TYR A 66 -2.97 -13.34 -5.17
N MET A 67 -2.27 -13.36 -4.04
CA MET A 67 -2.38 -14.40 -3.03
C MET A 67 -2.73 -13.74 -1.70
N SER A 68 -3.94 -13.97 -1.22
CA SER A 68 -4.34 -13.57 0.13
C SER A 68 -3.66 -14.50 1.14
N ILE A 69 -2.92 -13.92 2.09
CA ILE A 69 -2.18 -14.66 3.13
C ILE A 69 -2.88 -14.47 4.48
N VAL A 70 -3.28 -13.23 4.76
CA VAL A 70 -4.17 -12.86 5.87
C VAL A 70 -5.25 -11.96 5.29
N ASP A 71 -6.51 -12.39 5.39
CA ASP A 71 -7.68 -11.69 4.86
C ASP A 71 -8.63 -11.26 5.98
N HIS A 72 -9.46 -10.25 5.69
CA HIS A 72 -10.50 -9.78 6.59
C HIS A 72 -11.69 -10.75 6.69
N GLU A 73 -12.00 -11.50 5.64
CA GLU A 73 -13.20 -12.35 5.60
C GLU A 73 -13.01 -13.75 6.21
N GLU A 74 -11.77 -14.25 6.30
CA GLU A 74 -11.46 -15.63 6.70
C GLU A 74 -10.81 -15.75 8.09
N ASP A 75 -10.76 -14.67 8.87
CA ASP A 75 -9.95 -14.62 10.09
C ASP A 75 -10.62 -15.37 11.27
N GLU A 76 -10.56 -16.71 11.25
CA GLU A 76 -10.78 -17.58 12.43
C GLU A 76 -9.82 -17.23 13.58
N MET A 77 -8.72 -16.52 13.29
CA MET A 77 -7.77 -15.97 14.29
C MET A 77 -8.43 -15.01 15.29
N LEU A 78 -9.54 -14.39 14.88
CA LEU A 78 -10.31 -13.42 15.66
C LEU A 78 -11.53 -14.03 16.36
N GLN A 79 -11.80 -15.32 16.16
CA GLN A 79 -12.85 -16.04 16.87
C GLN A 79 -12.38 -16.41 18.28
N GLY A 80 -12.18 -15.40 19.12
CA GLY A 80 -12.24 -15.58 20.57
C GLY A 80 -13.69 -15.76 21.00
N ASP A 81 -13.95 -16.70 21.91
CA ASP A 81 -15.27 -16.90 22.52
C ASP A 81 -15.83 -15.59 23.07
N GLN A 82 -16.81 -14.96 22.41
CA GLN A 82 -17.65 -13.95 23.07
C GLN A 82 -19.02 -13.70 22.42
N GLU A 83 -20.03 -13.65 23.29
CA GLU A 83 -21.48 -13.55 23.06
C GLU A 83 -22.00 -12.17 22.60
N ASP A 84 -21.16 -11.24 22.14
CA ASP A 84 -21.61 -9.92 21.69
C ASP A 84 -21.33 -9.69 20.20
N ASN A 85 -22.37 -9.32 19.46
CA ASN A 85 -22.49 -9.17 18.01
C ASN A 85 -21.59 -8.08 17.34
N HIS A 86 -20.34 -7.92 17.78
CA HIS A 86 -19.34 -7.06 17.14
C HIS A 86 -18.11 -7.88 16.80
N THR A 87 -18.14 -8.56 15.64
CA THR A 87 -16.95 -9.17 15.05
C THR A 87 -15.83 -8.13 15.00
N PRO A 88 -14.62 -8.39 15.55
CA PRO A 88 -13.50 -7.49 15.36
C PRO A 88 -13.21 -7.46 13.86
N ALA A 89 -13.41 -6.31 13.21
CA ALA A 89 -12.97 -6.14 11.84
C ALA A 89 -11.46 -6.37 11.76
N ALA A 90 -10.98 -7.10 10.75
CA ALA A 90 -9.55 -7.40 10.65
C ALA A 90 -8.73 -6.11 10.57
N VAL A 91 -7.73 -6.03 11.45
CA VAL A 91 -6.95 -4.80 11.66
C VAL A 91 -5.86 -4.58 10.60
N MET A 92 -5.63 -5.59 9.76
CA MET A 92 -4.65 -5.59 8.68
C MET A 92 -4.96 -6.68 7.65
N THR A 93 -4.35 -6.59 6.48
CA THR A 93 -4.23 -7.70 5.52
C THR A 93 -2.76 -7.96 5.18
N ILE A 94 -2.47 -9.18 4.76
CA ILE A 94 -1.17 -9.56 4.20
C ILE A 94 -1.43 -10.26 2.88
N ALA A 95 -0.82 -9.77 1.80
CA ALA A 95 -0.99 -10.34 0.48
C ALA A 95 0.34 -10.39 -0.29
N ALA A 96 0.51 -11.42 -1.11
CA ALA A 96 1.60 -11.49 -2.08
C ALA A 96 1.10 -11.22 -3.49
N PHE A 97 1.92 -10.50 -4.26
CA PHE A 97 1.71 -10.29 -5.69
C PHE A 97 2.86 -10.91 -6.46
N LEU A 98 2.55 -11.69 -7.49
CA LEU A 98 3.53 -12.30 -8.38
C LEU A 98 3.38 -11.71 -9.78
N LEU A 99 4.43 -11.06 -10.25
CA LEU A 99 4.46 -10.29 -11.50
C LEU A 99 5.37 -10.97 -12.51
N LYS A 100 4.83 -11.17 -13.71
CA LYS A 100 5.59 -11.58 -14.89
C LYS A 100 6.47 -10.46 -15.44
N PRO A 101 7.46 -10.79 -16.28
CA PRO A 101 8.12 -9.82 -17.16
C PRO A 101 7.12 -8.91 -17.88
N GLY A 102 7.30 -7.60 -17.74
CA GLY A 102 6.45 -6.57 -18.33
C GLY A 102 5.13 -6.30 -17.60
N ALA A 103 4.76 -7.08 -16.58
CA ALA A 103 3.53 -6.86 -15.84
C ALA A 103 3.65 -5.63 -14.93
N ARG A 104 2.52 -4.97 -14.66
CA ARG A 104 2.46 -3.83 -13.76
C ARG A 104 1.14 -3.72 -13.00
N LEU A 105 1.23 -3.27 -11.76
CA LEU A 105 0.07 -2.73 -11.05
C LEU A 105 -0.05 -1.25 -11.45
N PRO A 106 -1.24 -0.78 -11.88
CA PRO A 106 -1.46 0.62 -12.24
C PRO A 106 -1.16 1.56 -11.06
N ILE A 107 -1.02 2.86 -11.34
CA ILE A 107 -0.88 3.86 -10.28
C ILE A 107 -2.13 3.79 -9.38
N HIS A 108 -1.94 3.50 -8.09
CA HIS A 108 -3.03 3.36 -7.13
C HIS A 108 -2.65 3.90 -5.75
N ASN A 109 -3.63 4.18 -4.88
CA ASN A 109 -3.42 4.74 -3.54
C ASN A 109 -3.83 3.81 -2.39
N HIS A 110 -3.34 4.10 -1.17
CA HIS A 110 -3.60 3.36 0.06
C HIS A 110 -4.22 4.28 1.14
N PRO A 111 -5.44 4.81 0.90
CA PRO A 111 -5.95 5.95 1.65
C PRO A 111 -6.06 5.65 3.15
N LYS A 112 -5.35 6.43 3.98
CA LYS A 112 -5.36 6.32 5.46
C LYS A 112 -4.82 4.97 5.97
N MET A 113 -3.90 4.34 5.23
CA MET A 113 -3.24 3.10 5.63
C MET A 113 -1.76 3.33 5.92
N TYR A 114 -1.20 2.49 6.78
CA TYR A 114 0.20 2.10 6.71
C TYR A 114 0.32 0.90 5.77
N GLY A 115 1.23 0.98 4.82
CA GLY A 115 1.68 -0.16 4.03
C GLY A 115 3.12 -0.51 4.37
N ILE A 116 3.45 -1.79 4.37
CA ILE A 116 4.85 -2.25 4.44
C ILE A 116 5.07 -3.21 3.28
N MET A 117 5.88 -2.80 2.30
CA MET A 117 6.14 -3.57 1.07
C MET A 117 7.53 -4.21 1.12
N LYS A 118 7.62 -5.50 0.79
CA LYS A 118 8.91 -6.22 0.66
C LYS A 118 8.92 -7.10 -0.58
N VAL A 119 9.90 -6.87 -1.46
CA VAL A 119 10.21 -7.77 -2.58
C VAL A 119 10.88 -9.03 -2.04
N LEU A 120 10.41 -10.22 -2.43
CA LEU A 120 10.97 -11.52 -2.04
C LEU A 120 11.78 -12.18 -3.14
N HIS A 121 11.50 -11.86 -4.40
CA HIS A 121 12.20 -12.41 -5.56
C HIS A 121 12.12 -11.46 -6.76
N GLY A 122 13.11 -11.52 -7.64
CA GLY A 122 13.21 -10.65 -8.82
C GLY A 122 13.46 -9.19 -8.49
N GLN A 123 13.12 -8.32 -9.42
CA GLN A 123 13.30 -6.87 -9.28
C GLN A 123 12.03 -6.16 -9.74
N LEU A 124 11.66 -5.11 -9.01
CA LEU A 124 10.53 -4.24 -9.35
C LEU A 124 11.01 -2.80 -9.49
N LYS A 125 10.47 -2.10 -10.47
CA LYS A 125 10.54 -0.64 -10.52
C LYS A 125 9.32 -0.07 -9.83
N LEU A 126 9.57 0.77 -8.83
CA LEU A 126 8.56 1.47 -8.08
C LEU A 126 8.59 2.95 -8.43
N GLN A 127 7.50 3.47 -9.00
CA GLN A 127 7.29 4.90 -9.16
C GLN A 127 6.33 5.38 -8.09
N SER A 128 6.82 6.20 -7.15
CA SER A 128 6.01 6.69 -6.03
C SER A 128 5.70 8.18 -6.14
N TYR A 129 4.56 8.54 -5.57
CA TYR A 129 4.09 9.91 -5.42
C TYR A 129 3.66 10.13 -3.97
N SER A 130 3.89 11.33 -3.46
CA SER A 130 3.57 11.72 -2.07
C SER A 130 2.92 13.09 -2.05
N SER A 131 2.25 13.43 -0.95
CA SER A 131 1.61 14.74 -0.74
C SER A 131 0.52 15.02 -1.77
N VAL A 132 -0.67 14.50 -1.51
CA VAL A 132 -1.84 14.66 -2.36
C VAL A 132 -2.58 15.94 -1.97
N LYS A 133 -2.58 16.94 -2.84
CA LYS A 133 -3.56 18.03 -2.80
C LYS A 133 -4.57 17.83 -3.92
N CYS A 134 -5.85 17.70 -3.56
CA CYS A 134 -6.92 17.68 -4.55
C CYS A 134 -6.96 19.02 -5.28
N LEU A 135 -7.03 18.97 -6.61
CA LEU A 135 -7.26 20.12 -7.45
C LEU A 135 -8.76 20.22 -7.71
N ASP A 136 -9.35 21.38 -7.44
CA ASP A 136 -10.77 21.60 -7.69
C ASP A 136 -11.09 21.42 -9.18
N SER A 137 -11.95 20.44 -9.48
CA SER A 137 -12.47 20.23 -10.84
C SER A 137 -13.47 21.33 -11.17
N THR A 138 -12.99 22.42 -11.75
CA THR A 138 -13.84 23.56 -12.16
C THR A 138 -14.76 23.24 -13.35
N SER A 139 -14.61 22.06 -13.97
CA SER A 139 -15.38 21.65 -15.15
C SER A 139 -16.23 20.40 -14.89
N LYS A 140 -17.54 20.53 -15.11
CA LYS A 140 -18.49 19.39 -15.06
C LYS A 140 -18.01 18.26 -15.98
N GLY A 141 -17.84 17.05 -15.43
CA GLY A 141 -17.52 15.84 -16.19
C GLY A 141 -16.04 15.43 -16.20
N ARG A 142 -15.13 16.16 -15.55
CA ARG A 142 -13.75 15.68 -15.33
C ARG A 142 -13.62 14.92 -14.02
N MET A 143 -12.89 13.82 -14.06
CA MET A 143 -12.53 13.04 -12.87
C MET A 143 -11.64 13.88 -11.93
N PRO A 144 -11.62 13.57 -10.62
CA PRO A 144 -10.76 14.24 -9.67
C PRO A 144 -9.28 14.24 -10.09
N GLN A 145 -8.59 15.35 -9.83
CA GLN A 145 -7.16 15.49 -10.10
C GLN A 145 -6.39 15.76 -8.82
N LEU A 146 -5.17 15.25 -8.76
CA LEU A 146 -4.27 15.38 -7.63
C LEU A 146 -3.00 16.09 -8.08
N LEU A 147 -2.62 17.14 -7.35
CA LEU A 147 -1.25 17.63 -7.36
C LEU A 147 -0.44 16.76 -6.40
N VAL A 148 0.63 16.17 -6.92
CA VAL A 148 1.49 15.25 -6.17
C VAL A 148 2.95 15.59 -6.38
N ARG A 149 3.78 15.25 -5.40
CA ARG A 149 5.23 15.23 -5.55
C ARG A 149 5.67 13.86 -6.06
N LYS A 150 6.35 13.83 -7.20
CA LYS A 150 6.90 12.60 -7.79
C LYS A 150 8.31 12.35 -7.23
N SER A 151 8.52 11.19 -6.64
CA SER A 151 9.86 10.73 -6.22
C SER A 151 10.60 10.14 -7.42
N ASP A 152 11.93 10.05 -7.33
CA ASP A 152 12.69 9.27 -8.31
C ASP A 152 12.24 7.80 -8.28
N ALA A 153 12.12 7.19 -9.45
CA ALA A 153 11.78 5.78 -9.56
C ALA A 153 12.87 4.94 -8.91
N GLN A 154 12.47 3.95 -8.10
CA GLN A 154 13.37 3.07 -7.38
C GLN A 154 13.38 1.68 -7.98
N SER A 155 14.56 1.09 -8.12
CA SER A 155 14.72 -0.33 -8.38
C SER A 155 14.76 -1.07 -7.04
N VAL A 156 13.76 -1.91 -6.79
CA VAL A 156 13.55 -2.61 -5.53
C VAL A 156 13.79 -4.09 -5.72
N THR A 157 14.74 -4.63 -4.97
CA THR A 157 15.19 -6.03 -4.99
C THR A 157 15.05 -6.64 -3.59
N PRO A 158 15.24 -7.97 -3.41
CA PRO A 158 15.02 -8.62 -2.12
C PRO A 158 15.95 -8.17 -0.99
N ASP A 159 17.09 -7.57 -1.30
CA ASP A 159 18.04 -6.98 -0.34
C ASP A 159 17.64 -5.57 0.11
N ILE A 160 16.68 -4.93 -0.55
CA ILE A 160 16.16 -3.63 -0.11
C ILE A 160 15.33 -3.81 1.17
N TYR A 161 15.56 -2.92 2.13
CA TYR A 161 14.83 -2.87 3.38
C TYR A 161 13.33 -2.56 3.12
N PRO A 162 12.37 -3.23 3.80
CA PRO A 162 10.95 -3.07 3.51
C PRO A 162 10.51 -1.61 3.48
N LEU A 163 9.82 -1.22 2.42
CA LEU A 163 9.38 0.16 2.21
C LEU A 163 8.17 0.44 3.09
N LEU A 164 8.21 1.58 3.79
CA LEU A 164 7.07 2.05 4.58
C LEU A 164 6.23 3.00 3.73
N ILE A 165 4.98 2.65 3.50
CA ILE A 165 4.02 3.42 2.73
C ILE A 165 3.04 4.09 3.70
N HIS A 166 2.80 5.39 3.52
CA HIS A 166 1.74 6.12 4.21
C HIS A 166 1.47 7.43 3.47
N ARG A 167 0.45 8.20 3.88
CA ARG A 167 0.01 9.46 3.24
C ARG A 167 1.13 10.41 2.79
N ASN A 168 2.21 10.53 3.56
CA ASN A 168 3.32 11.45 3.28
C ASN A 168 4.54 10.76 2.65
N ASN A 169 4.46 9.44 2.41
CA ASN A 169 5.54 8.65 1.84
C ASN A 169 4.98 7.52 0.95
N GLY A 170 4.92 7.77 -0.36
CA GLY A 170 4.63 6.75 -1.37
C GLY A 170 3.22 6.15 -1.34
N ASP A 171 2.26 6.81 -0.70
CA ASP A 171 0.84 6.39 -0.64
C ASP A 171 0.28 6.03 -2.02
N VAL A 172 0.67 6.81 -3.03
CA VAL A 172 0.32 6.59 -4.43
C VAL A 172 1.53 6.03 -5.17
N HIS A 173 1.40 4.89 -5.85
CA HIS A 173 2.51 4.33 -6.61
C HIS A 173 2.10 3.38 -7.73
N GLU A 174 3.02 3.18 -8.69
CA GLU A 174 2.98 2.16 -9.73
C GLU A 174 4.07 1.12 -9.45
N VAL A 175 3.76 -0.17 -9.60
CA VAL A 175 4.72 -1.26 -9.45
C VAL A 175 4.87 -1.96 -10.80
N CYS A 176 6.07 -1.96 -11.36
CA CYS A 176 6.36 -2.56 -12.66
C CYS A 176 7.44 -3.62 -12.53
N ASN A 177 7.26 -4.77 -13.18
CA ASN A 177 8.34 -5.70 -13.45
C ASN A 177 8.89 -5.42 -14.85
N GLU A 178 10.02 -4.71 -14.95
CA GLU A 178 10.67 -4.38 -16.23
C GLU A 178 11.77 -5.39 -16.60
N THR A 179 11.92 -6.49 -15.86
CA THR A 179 12.93 -7.53 -16.14
C THR A 179 12.35 -8.70 -16.92
N ASP A 180 13.19 -9.68 -17.24
CA ASP A 180 12.85 -10.94 -17.88
C ASP A 180 12.57 -12.10 -16.89
N GLU A 181 12.68 -11.83 -15.59
CA GLU A 181 12.40 -12.78 -14.50
C GLU A 181 11.04 -12.55 -13.86
N MET A 182 10.56 -13.53 -13.09
CA MET A 182 9.40 -13.31 -12.21
C MET A 182 9.81 -12.37 -11.07
N ALA A 183 8.89 -11.53 -10.62
CA ALA A 183 9.06 -10.74 -9.41
C ALA A 183 7.95 -11.07 -8.42
N VAL A 184 8.27 -11.08 -7.13
CA VAL A 184 7.31 -11.37 -6.06
C VAL A 184 7.50 -10.34 -4.96
N PHE A 185 6.42 -9.75 -4.49
CA PHE A 185 6.45 -8.91 -3.30
C PHE A 185 5.27 -9.21 -2.38
N ILE A 186 5.43 -8.86 -1.09
CA ILE A 186 4.38 -8.91 -0.09
C ILE A 186 4.09 -7.50 0.39
N ASP A 187 2.80 -7.20 0.54
CA ASP A 187 2.30 -6.05 1.28
C ASP A 187 1.66 -6.46 2.60
N ILE A 188 1.95 -5.69 3.65
CA ILE A 188 1.16 -5.64 4.88
C ILE A 188 0.43 -4.30 4.88
N LEU A 189 -0.91 -4.32 4.82
CA LEU A 189 -1.72 -3.10 4.79
C LEU A 189 -2.55 -3.01 6.06
N ALA A 190 -2.45 -1.88 6.76
CA ALA A 190 -3.14 -1.68 8.03
C ALA A 190 -3.65 -0.23 8.19
N PRO A 191 -4.95 -0.04 8.44
CA PRO A 191 -6.02 -1.03 8.30
C PRO A 191 -6.28 -1.40 6.82
N PRO A 192 -7.00 -2.49 6.50
CA PRO A 192 -7.19 -2.91 5.11
C PRO A 192 -8.15 -1.99 4.34
N TYR A 193 -8.22 -2.22 3.02
CA TYR A 193 -9.30 -1.69 2.17
C TYR A 193 -10.66 -2.14 2.69
N ASP A 194 -11.71 -1.39 2.37
CA ASP A 194 -13.11 -1.67 2.73
C ASP A 194 -13.43 -1.82 4.23
N PHE A 195 -12.46 -1.60 5.12
CA PHE A 195 -12.71 -1.60 6.56
C PHE A 195 -13.36 -0.28 7.00
N ARG A 196 -14.48 -0.44 7.72
CA ARG A 196 -15.26 0.66 8.30
C ARG A 196 -14.62 1.10 9.62
N ILE A 197 -14.29 2.39 9.75
CA ILE A 197 -13.83 2.95 11.03
C ILE A 197 -15.07 3.11 11.95
N PRO A 198 -15.17 2.38 13.07
CA PRO A 198 -16.25 2.60 14.02
C PRO A 198 -16.08 3.99 14.66
N ASN A 199 -17.14 4.81 14.68
CA ASN A 199 -17.24 6.11 15.36
C ASN A 199 -16.54 7.34 14.72
N GLY A 200 -16.23 7.32 13.42
CA GLY A 200 -15.89 8.56 12.70
C GLY A 200 -17.12 9.47 12.54
N ALA A 201 -17.05 10.72 13.01
CA ALA A 201 -18.13 11.72 12.90
C ALA A 201 -18.50 12.11 11.44
N GLU A 202 -17.75 11.64 10.44
CA GLU A 202 -18.05 11.78 9.02
C GLU A 202 -18.58 10.47 8.44
N GLN A 203 -19.92 10.32 8.44
CA GLN A 203 -20.60 9.16 7.86
C GLN A 203 -20.49 9.07 6.32
N THR A 204 -19.79 10.00 5.67
CA THR A 204 -19.69 10.09 4.19
C THR A 204 -18.37 9.59 3.60
N HIS A 205 -17.36 9.26 4.41
CA HIS A 205 -16.01 8.86 3.95
C HIS A 205 -15.45 7.62 4.69
N ALA A 206 -16.34 6.75 5.17
CA ALA A 206 -15.97 5.63 6.03
C ALA A 206 -15.36 4.42 5.29
N HIS A 207 -15.38 4.39 3.96
CA HIS A 207 -14.84 3.28 3.17
C HIS A 207 -13.52 3.69 2.51
N ARG A 208 -12.51 2.83 2.66
CA ARG A 208 -11.20 2.99 2.01
C ARG A 208 -11.19 2.15 0.75
N TYR A 209 -11.54 2.78 -0.36
CA TYR A 209 -11.43 2.16 -1.68
C TYR A 209 -10.08 2.48 -2.30
N VAL A 210 -9.53 1.50 -3.02
CA VAL A 210 -8.42 1.76 -3.93
C VAL A 210 -8.91 2.69 -5.04
N SER A 211 -8.18 3.78 -5.27
CA SER A 211 -8.39 4.69 -6.40
C SER A 211 -7.22 4.50 -7.37
N TYR A 212 -7.54 4.45 -8.67
CA TYR A 212 -6.54 4.33 -9.72
C TYR A 212 -6.29 5.67 -10.39
N TYR A 213 -5.08 5.87 -10.91
CA TYR A 213 -4.69 7.12 -11.50
C TYR A 213 -3.95 6.93 -12.82
N ARG A 214 -3.96 7.99 -13.64
CA ARG A 214 -3.00 8.17 -14.72
C ARG A 214 -2.21 9.46 -14.50
N GLU A 215 -0.95 9.44 -14.91
CA GLU A 215 -0.11 10.64 -14.91
C GLU A 215 -0.45 11.51 -16.13
N LEU A 216 -0.81 12.78 -15.89
CA LEU A 216 -1.01 13.77 -16.95
C LEU A 216 0.29 14.49 -17.32
N GLY A 217 1.26 14.54 -16.39
CA GLY A 217 2.58 15.14 -16.58
C GLY A 217 2.92 16.16 -15.50
N PRO A 218 4.03 16.91 -15.69
CA PRO A 218 4.48 17.94 -14.76
C PRO A 218 3.42 19.02 -14.53
N ALA A 219 3.28 19.48 -13.29
CA ALA A 219 2.35 20.56 -12.95
C ALA A 219 2.81 21.88 -13.57
N SER A 220 1.88 22.62 -14.19
CA SER A 220 2.19 23.94 -14.74
C SER A 220 2.43 24.98 -13.62
N PRO A 221 3.16 26.07 -13.90
CA PRO A 221 3.33 27.15 -12.93
C PRO A 221 2.01 27.71 -12.38
N ASP A 222 0.97 27.76 -13.22
CA ASP A 222 -0.36 28.25 -12.83
C ASP A 222 -1.04 27.31 -11.82
N VAL A 223 -0.93 25.99 -12.03
CA VAL A 223 -1.44 24.98 -11.08
C VAL A 223 -0.72 25.11 -9.74
N LEU A 224 0.60 25.26 -9.74
CA LEU A 224 1.39 25.44 -8.51
C LEU A 224 1.02 26.73 -7.77
N LYS A 225 0.85 27.83 -8.50
CA LYS A 225 0.45 29.12 -7.95
C LYS A 225 -0.94 29.06 -7.34
N ALA A 226 -1.93 28.50 -8.05
CA ALA A 226 -3.28 28.32 -7.55
C ALA A 226 -3.29 27.46 -6.28
N ALA A 227 -2.57 26.34 -6.30
CA ALA A 227 -2.46 25.44 -5.16
C ALA A 227 -1.76 26.07 -3.94
N THR A 228 -0.91 27.08 -4.13
CA THR A 228 -0.24 27.84 -3.04
C THR A 228 -1.15 28.95 -2.46
N LEU A 229 -2.06 29.50 -3.25
CA LEU A 229 -2.91 30.64 -2.88
C LEU A 229 -4.17 30.25 -2.09
N GLU A 230 -4.60 28.99 -2.15
CA GLU A 230 -5.70 28.48 -1.32
C GLU A 230 -5.29 28.38 0.16
N ASN A 231 -5.82 29.31 0.94
CA ASN A 231 -5.67 29.54 2.38
C ASN A 231 -5.38 28.32 3.28
N VAL A 232 -4.14 28.18 3.73
CA VAL A 232 -3.83 27.49 4.99
C VAL A 232 -3.92 28.52 6.13
N PRO A 233 -4.75 28.32 7.17
CA PRO A 233 -4.68 29.13 8.38
C PRO A 233 -3.24 29.10 8.92
N ARG A 234 -2.64 30.28 9.16
CA ARG A 234 -1.23 30.49 9.57
C ARG A 234 -0.81 29.83 10.89
N THR A 235 -1.58 28.91 11.46
CA THR A 235 -1.42 28.41 12.83
C THR A 235 -0.74 27.05 12.97
N SER A 236 -0.55 26.26 11.89
CA SER A 236 0.21 25.00 11.97
C SER A 236 1.68 25.18 11.60
N LYS A 237 2.59 25.00 12.57
CA LYS A 237 4.06 25.01 12.36
C LYS A 237 4.61 23.84 11.54
N SER A 238 3.75 23.02 10.91
CA SER A 238 4.17 21.89 10.09
C SER A 238 4.33 22.31 8.62
N ASP A 239 5.55 22.19 8.09
CA ASP A 239 5.90 22.43 6.68
C ASP A 239 5.31 21.37 5.71
N HIS A 240 4.47 20.47 6.24
CA HIS A 240 3.87 19.35 5.53
C HIS A 240 2.71 19.85 4.67
N GLY A 241 2.96 20.04 3.37
CA GLY A 241 1.96 20.48 2.38
C GLY A 241 2.27 21.82 1.72
N ARG A 242 3.37 22.50 2.10
CA ARG A 242 3.82 23.69 1.38
C ARG A 242 4.53 23.26 0.09
N ILE A 243 4.06 23.79 -1.04
CA ILE A 243 4.72 23.57 -2.34
C ILE A 243 6.11 24.20 -2.28
N LYS A 244 7.13 23.38 -2.55
CA LYS A 244 8.53 23.80 -2.62
C LYS A 244 8.94 23.92 -4.07
N GLU A 245 9.37 25.10 -4.50
CA GLU A 245 9.75 25.36 -5.91
C GLU A 245 10.87 24.44 -6.43
N THR A 246 11.64 23.80 -5.54
CA THR A 246 12.73 22.88 -5.86
C THR A 246 12.30 21.43 -6.09
N GLU A 247 11.01 21.09 -5.92
CA GLU A 247 10.51 19.73 -6.03
C GLU A 247 9.75 19.47 -7.33
N ASN A 248 9.75 18.20 -7.77
CA ASN A 248 9.11 17.75 -8.99
C ASN A 248 7.62 17.45 -8.74
N TYR A 249 6.75 18.42 -9.06
CA TYR A 249 5.30 18.25 -8.95
C TYR A 249 4.67 17.79 -10.26
N TYR A 250 3.71 16.88 -10.14
CA TYR A 250 2.98 16.26 -11.23
C TYR A 250 1.48 16.31 -10.97
N VAL A 251 0.68 16.20 -12.03
CA VAL A 251 -0.77 16.06 -11.95
C VAL A 251 -1.14 14.61 -12.26
N LEU A 252 -1.86 13.99 -11.34
CA LEU A 252 -2.54 12.73 -11.55
C LEU A 252 -4.04 12.97 -11.76
N GLU A 253 -4.67 12.16 -12.59
CA GLU A 253 -6.12 12.14 -12.76
C GLU A 253 -6.65 10.77 -12.36
N GLU A 254 -7.67 10.77 -11.51
CA GLU A 254 -8.35 9.55 -11.11
C GLU A 254 -9.03 8.90 -12.32
N ILE A 255 -8.90 7.58 -12.43
CA ILE A 255 -9.50 6.77 -13.47
C ILE A 255 -10.22 5.58 -12.85
N LYS A 256 -11.10 4.94 -13.62
CA LYS A 256 -11.57 3.60 -13.27
C LYS A 256 -10.40 2.62 -13.27
N CYS A 257 -10.57 1.49 -12.58
CA CYS A 257 -9.69 0.35 -12.74
C CYS A 257 -9.45 0.10 -14.25
N PRO A 258 -8.19 0.13 -14.73
CA PRO A 258 -7.94 -0.03 -16.14
C PRO A 258 -8.38 -1.42 -16.64
N ASP A 259 -9.02 -1.48 -17.81
CA ASP A 259 -9.51 -2.75 -18.38
C ASP A 259 -8.41 -3.80 -18.65
N TRP A 260 -7.15 -3.36 -18.70
CA TRP A 260 -5.99 -4.25 -18.87
C TRP A 260 -5.45 -4.80 -17.54
N TYR A 261 -5.87 -4.26 -16.41
CA TYR A 261 -5.42 -4.69 -15.09
C TYR A 261 -6.42 -5.68 -14.51
N GLU A 262 -5.96 -6.91 -14.35
CA GLU A 262 -6.72 -7.99 -13.72
C GLU A 262 -5.75 -8.88 -12.95
N THR A 263 -6.24 -9.45 -11.85
CA THR A 263 -5.49 -10.38 -11.02
C THR A 263 -6.15 -11.74 -10.98
N GLU A 264 -5.35 -12.79 -11.07
CA GLU A 264 -5.77 -14.17 -10.84
C GLU A 264 -5.45 -14.56 -9.39
N HIS A 265 -6.42 -15.14 -8.68
CA HIS A 265 -6.21 -15.57 -7.30
C HIS A 265 -5.33 -16.84 -7.24
N LEU A 266 -4.36 -16.87 -6.33
CA LEU A 266 -3.62 -18.06 -5.95
C LEU A 266 -3.91 -18.42 -4.50
N GLU A 267 -4.18 -19.70 -4.26
CA GLU A 267 -4.27 -20.22 -2.90
C GLU A 267 -2.92 -20.13 -2.18
N TYR A 268 -2.97 -19.73 -0.91
CA TYR A 268 -1.82 -19.73 -0.04
C TYR A 268 -1.54 -21.16 0.47
N GLU A 269 -0.43 -21.73 0.01
CA GLU A 269 0.04 -23.08 0.40
C GLU A 269 1.18 -23.01 1.45
N GLY A 270 1.42 -21.83 2.03
CA GLY A 270 2.47 -21.63 3.02
C GLY A 270 2.14 -22.24 4.39
N PRO A 271 3.04 -22.10 5.39
CA PRO A 271 2.74 -22.51 6.75
C PRO A 271 1.45 -21.87 7.27
N SER A 272 0.62 -22.65 7.95
CA SER A 272 -0.57 -22.14 8.65
C SER A 272 -0.15 -21.06 9.62
N LEU A 273 -0.92 -19.97 9.67
CA LEU A 273 -0.58 -18.81 10.50
C LEU A 273 -1.18 -18.91 11.91
N ASN A 274 -1.66 -20.10 12.30
CA ASN A 274 -2.45 -20.33 13.52
C ASN A 274 -1.75 -19.79 14.78
N ARG A 275 -2.57 -19.37 15.74
CA ARG A 275 -2.07 -18.81 17.01
C ARG A 275 -1.24 -19.84 17.77
N ARG A 276 -0.06 -19.43 18.22
CA ARG A 276 0.73 -20.17 19.23
C ARG A 276 0.19 -19.97 20.63
#